data_AF-A0A961IWR9-F1
#
_entry.id   AF-A0A961IWR9-F1
#
_cell.length_a   1.000
_cell.length_b   1.000
_cell.length_c   1.000
_cell.angle_alpha   90.00
_cell.angle_beta   90.00
_cell.angle_gamma   90.00
#
_symmetry.space_group_name_H-M   'P 1'
#
loop_
_entity.id
_entity.type
_entity.pdbx_description
1 polymer ?
#
loop_
_entity_poly.entity_id
_entity_poly.type
_entity_poly.pdbx_seq_one_letter_code
_entity_poly.pdbx_strand_id
1 'polypeptide(L)'
;AIMVADPEAEAEQIARLEAWRADRDDAAVIAALGELSRVAASGENIMPASIAAAKAGATTGEWGDAVRRTFGQYRGPTGVSKAPSNRTEGLDEIRARVDAVSDAL
;
A
#
# COMPACT_ATOMS: atom_id res chain seq x y z
N ALA A 1 -4.17 -25.50 16.30
CA ALA A 1 -4.89 -25.23 15.03
C ALA A 1 -4.27 -24.00 14.38
N ILE A 2 -3.99 -24.03 13.08
CA ILE A 2 -3.55 -22.84 12.33
C ILE A 2 -4.81 -22.11 11.89
N MET A 3 -4.98 -20.85 12.30
CA MET A 3 -6.06 -20.02 11.77
C MET A 3 -5.71 -19.62 10.34
N VAL A 4 -6.62 -19.92 9.41
CA VAL A 4 -6.52 -19.53 8.00
C VAL A 4 -7.59 -18.48 7.75
N ALA A 5 -7.27 -17.47 6.95
CA ALA A 5 -8.26 -16.48 6.52
C ALA A 5 -9.37 -17.16 5.71
N ASP A 6 -10.61 -16.74 5.94
CA ASP A 6 -11.77 -17.23 5.22
C ASP A 6 -11.83 -16.58 3.82
N PRO A 7 -11.73 -17.35 2.72
CA PRO A 7 -11.83 -16.80 1.36
C PRO A 7 -13.17 -16.13 1.07
N GLU A 8 -14.26 -16.58 1.71
CA GLU A 8 -15.58 -15.99 1.51
C GLU A 8 -15.66 -14.58 2.12
N ALA A 9 -14.97 -14.33 3.23
CA ALA A 9 -14.91 -13.01 3.86
C ALA A 9 -14.18 -11.98 2.97
N GLU A 10 -13.16 -12.39 2.21
CA GLU A 10 -12.50 -11.54 1.22
C GLU A 10 -13.45 -11.18 0.07
N ALA A 11 -14.12 -12.19 -0.50
CA ALA A 11 -15.07 -11.99 -1.59
C ALA A 11 -16.23 -11.08 -1.17
N GLU A 12 -16.78 -11.25 0.03
CA GLU A 12 -17.81 -10.37 0.59
C GLU A 12 -17.29 -8.93 0.71
N GLN A 13 -16.08 -8.75 1.23
CA GLN A 13 -15.52 -7.40 1.41
C GLN A 13 -15.29 -6.67 0.09
N ILE A 14 -14.88 -7.39 -0.97
CA ILE A 14 -14.76 -6.84 -2.32
C ILE A 14 -16.12 -6.39 -2.83
N ALA A 15 -17.15 -7.25 -2.74
CA ALA A 15 -18.50 -6.92 -3.19
C ALA A 15 -19.07 -5.70 -2.46
N ARG A 16 -18.87 -5.59 -1.14
CA ARG A 16 -19.27 -4.40 -0.37
C ARG A 16 -18.54 -3.14 -0.81
N LEU A 17 -17.24 -3.24 -1.10
CA LEU A 17 -16.43 -2.12 -1.56
C LEU A 17 -16.88 -1.63 -2.94
N GLU A 18 -17.18 -2.54 -3.86
CA GLU A 18 -17.69 -2.21 -5.20
C GLU A 18 -19.06 -1.53 -5.12
N ALA A 19 -19.99 -2.09 -4.33
CA ALA A 19 -21.30 -1.49 -4.10
C ALA A 19 -21.19 -0.10 -3.47
N TRP A 20 -20.32 0.07 -2.47
CA TRP A 20 -20.05 1.36 -1.83
C TRP A 20 -19.53 2.41 -2.82
N ARG A 21 -18.61 2.01 -3.71
CA ARG A 21 -18.06 2.91 -4.73
C ARG A 21 -19.09 3.28 -5.81
N ALA A 22 -20.03 2.39 -6.11
CA ALA A 22 -21.07 2.65 -7.10
C ALA A 22 -22.15 3.63 -6.61
N ASP A 23 -22.44 3.65 -5.31
CA ASP A 23 -23.52 4.46 -4.73
C ASP A 23 -23.07 5.86 -4.23
N ARG A 24 -21.79 6.01 -3.87
CA ARG A 24 -21.26 7.26 -3.29
C ARG A 24 -21.18 8.41 -4.31
N ASP A 25 -21.16 9.64 -3.80
CA ASP A 25 -20.83 10.83 -4.59
C ASP A 25 -19.31 10.91 -4.84
N ASP A 26 -18.89 10.45 -6.02
CA ASP A 26 -17.47 10.40 -6.38
C ASP A 26 -16.84 11.79 -6.51
N ALA A 27 -17.60 12.81 -6.92
CA ALA A 27 -17.10 14.18 -7.02
C ALA A 27 -16.79 14.76 -5.63
N ALA A 28 -17.66 14.51 -4.64
CA ALA A 28 -17.42 14.89 -3.25
C ALA A 28 -16.20 14.18 -2.67
N VAL A 29 -16.01 12.88 -2.96
CA VAL A 29 -14.83 12.11 -2.54
C VAL A 29 -13.55 12.68 -3.14
N ILE A 30 -13.53 12.95 -4.45
CA ILE A 30 -12.37 13.52 -5.14
C ILE A 30 -11.99 14.87 -4.54
N ALA A 31 -12.96 15.75 -4.32
CA ALA A 31 -12.72 17.06 -3.71
C ALA A 31 -12.15 16.94 -2.29
N ALA A 32 -12.73 16.07 -1.46
CA ALA A 32 -12.28 15.87 -0.08
C ALA A 32 -10.87 15.25 0.00
N LEU A 33 -10.54 14.29 -0.88
CA LEU A 33 -9.20 13.71 -0.98
C LEU A 33 -8.16 14.72 -1.52
N GLY A 34 -8.58 15.63 -2.40
CA GLY A 34 -7.77 16.75 -2.87
C GLY A 34 -7.38 17.68 -1.72
N GLU A 35 -8.36 18.06 -0.90
CA GLU A 35 -8.10 18.90 0.29
C GLU A 35 -7.24 18.17 1.32
N LEU A 36 -7.48 16.88 1.56
CA LEU A 36 -6.62 16.06 2.41
C LEU A 36 -5.16 16.07 1.93
N SER A 37 -4.94 15.95 0.61
CA SER A 37 -3.60 15.98 0.02
C SER A 37 -2.93 17.35 0.21
N ARG A 38 -3.69 18.44 0.02
CA ARG A 38 -3.22 19.82 0.26
C ARG A 38 -2.82 20.05 1.71
N VAL A 39 -3.69 19.67 2.65
CA VAL A 39 -3.45 19.79 4.10
C VAL A 39 -2.24 18.95 4.51
N ALA A 40 -2.13 17.72 4.02
CA ALA A 40 -0.97 16.87 4.28
C ALA A 40 0.35 17.52 3.83
N ALA A 41 0.36 18.21 2.68
CA ALA A 41 1.56 18.89 2.17
C ALA A 41 1.90 20.19 2.93
N SER A 42 0.90 20.83 3.54
CA SER A 42 1.04 22.12 4.22
C SER A 42 1.58 22.04 5.66
N GLY A 43 1.48 20.88 6.31
CA GLY A 43 1.79 20.72 7.73
C GLY A 43 0.70 21.19 8.69
N GLU A 44 -0.47 21.61 8.18
CA GLU A 44 -1.68 21.86 8.97
C GLU A 44 -2.20 20.58 9.64
N ASN A 45 -3.11 20.72 10.61
CA ASN A 45 -3.74 19.56 11.25
C ASN A 45 -4.54 18.74 10.22
N ILE A 46 -4.15 17.48 10.03
CA ILE A 46 -4.73 16.58 9.02
C ILE A 46 -6.12 16.03 9.39
N MET A 47 -6.49 16.09 10.67
CA MET A 47 -7.71 15.44 11.16
C MET A 47 -9.01 16.02 10.59
N PRO A 48 -9.21 17.35 10.51
CA PRO A 48 -10.42 17.91 9.90
C PRO A 48 -10.63 17.46 8.44
N ALA A 49 -9.58 17.48 7.63
CA ALA A 49 -9.64 17.01 6.24
C ALA A 49 -9.86 15.49 6.15
N SER A 50 -9.28 14.72 7.06
CA SER A 50 -9.49 13.27 7.14
C SER A 50 -10.93 12.91 7.47
N ILE A 51 -11.55 13.63 8.43
CA ILE A 51 -12.96 13.43 8.79
C ILE A 51 -13.87 13.82 7.62
N ALA A 52 -13.55 14.91 6.92
CA ALA A 52 -14.30 15.31 5.73
C ALA A 52 -14.24 14.24 4.63
N ALA A 53 -13.07 13.67 4.35
CA ALA A 53 -12.90 12.57 3.39
C ALA A 53 -13.69 11.32 3.79
N ALA A 54 -13.65 10.94 5.07
CA ALA A 54 -14.44 9.81 5.57
C ALA A 54 -15.95 10.05 5.43
N LYS A 55 -16.44 11.25 5.75
CA LYS A 55 -17.85 11.62 5.58
C LYS A 55 -18.29 11.69 4.12
N ALA A 56 -17.39 12.08 3.21
CA ALA A 56 -17.63 12.05 1.77
C ALA A 56 -17.71 10.63 1.21
N GLY A 57 -17.24 9.62 1.94
CA GLY A 57 -17.27 8.22 1.53
C GLY A 57 -15.96 7.70 0.95
N ALA A 58 -14.83 8.37 1.23
CA ALA A 58 -13.51 7.86 0.92
C ALA A 58 -13.23 6.58 1.71
N THR A 59 -12.62 5.61 1.04
CA THR A 59 -12.21 4.33 1.65
C THR A 59 -10.86 4.50 2.36
N THR A 60 -10.55 3.60 3.29
CA THR A 60 -9.25 3.61 4.00
C THR A 60 -8.08 3.51 3.03
N GLY A 61 -8.23 2.76 1.93
CA GLY A 61 -7.22 2.68 0.87
C GLY A 61 -6.98 4.02 0.19
N GLU A 62 -8.04 4.70 -0.25
CA GLU A 62 -7.96 6.01 -0.92
C GLU A 62 -7.40 7.10 -0.01
N TRP A 63 -7.83 7.12 1.26
CA TRP A 63 -7.27 8.01 2.29
C TRP A 63 -5.78 7.74 2.48
N GLY A 64 -5.40 6.46 2.61
CA GLY A 64 -4.01 6.04 2.75
C GLY A 64 -3.16 6.44 1.54
N ASP A 65 -3.68 6.29 0.33
CA ASP A 65 -2.97 6.65 -0.90
C ASP A 65 -2.79 8.17 -1.07
N ALA A 66 -3.75 8.98 -0.63
CA ALA A 66 -3.58 10.43 -0.55
C ALA A 66 -2.40 10.79 0.37
N VAL A 67 -2.37 10.21 1.58
CA VAL A 67 -1.31 10.45 2.58
C VAL A 67 0.06 9.93 2.09
N ARG A 68 0.11 8.73 1.50
CA ARG A 68 1.34 8.13 0.95
C ARG A 68 1.93 8.92 -0.21
N ARG A 69 1.11 9.57 -1.04
CA ARG A 69 1.61 10.43 -2.12
C ARG A 69 2.39 11.63 -1.59
N THR A 70 2.00 12.17 -0.44
CA THR A 70 2.67 13.31 0.19
C THR A 70 3.89 12.89 1.00
N PHE A 71 3.75 11.90 1.89
CA PHE A 71 4.81 11.55 2.85
C PHE A 71 5.69 10.37 2.42
N GLY A 72 5.31 9.66 1.36
CA GLY A 72 5.90 8.39 1.00
C GLY A 72 5.46 7.25 1.92
N GLN A 73 6.18 6.14 1.85
CA GLN A 73 5.95 4.95 2.67
C GLN A 73 7.21 4.62 3.45
N TYR A 74 7.06 4.44 4.76
CA TYR A 74 8.16 3.99 5.59
C TYR A 74 8.56 2.55 5.22
N ARG A 75 9.85 2.35 5.00
CA ARG A 75 10.46 1.03 4.87
C ARG A 75 11.48 0.85 6.00
N GLY A 76 11.19 -0.08 6.90
CA GLY A 76 12.07 -0.39 8.02
C GLY A 76 13.42 -0.95 7.55
N PRO A 77 14.53 -0.61 8.25
CA PRO A 77 15.83 -1.19 7.94
C PRO A 77 15.81 -2.70 8.24
N THR A 78 16.07 -3.53 7.23
CA THR A 78 16.08 -4.99 7.36
C THR A 78 17.45 -5.55 7.78
N GLY A 79 18.47 -4.71 7.91
CA GLY A 79 19.86 -5.14 8.07
C GLY A 79 20.50 -5.70 6.79
N VAL A 80 19.74 -5.79 5.69
CA VAL A 80 20.25 -6.19 4.37
C VAL A 80 20.54 -4.93 3.56
N SER A 81 21.81 -4.70 3.25
CA SER A 81 22.22 -3.57 2.42
C SER A 81 22.11 -3.92 0.93
N LYS A 82 21.81 -2.94 0.07
CA LYS A 82 22.01 -3.08 -1.38
C LYS A 82 23.49 -3.16 -1.77
N ALA A 83 24.41 -2.89 -0.84
CA ALA A 83 25.82 -3.01 -1.12
C ALA A 83 26.15 -4.49 -1.37
N PRO A 84 26.90 -4.80 -2.44
CA PRO A 84 27.35 -6.15 -2.70
C PRO A 84 28.14 -6.68 -1.50
N SER A 85 27.99 -7.97 -1.22
CA SER A 85 28.83 -8.65 -0.24
C SER A 85 30.30 -8.48 -0.62
N ASN A 86 31.17 -8.19 0.36
CA ASN A 86 32.62 -8.17 0.16
C ASN A 86 33.22 -9.58 -0.04
N ARG A 87 32.41 -10.64 0.00
CA ARG A 87 32.83 -12.00 -0.37
C ARG A 87 32.84 -12.12 -1.89
N THR A 88 34.03 -12.07 -2.49
CA THR A 88 34.22 -12.11 -3.95
C THR A 88 34.59 -13.48 -4.51
N GLU A 89 34.87 -14.46 -3.64
CA GLU A 89 35.39 -15.78 -4.04
C GLU A 89 34.39 -16.91 -3.73
N GLY A 90 34.39 -17.96 -4.57
CA GLY A 90 33.59 -19.18 -4.37
C GLY A 90 32.08 -19.02 -4.64
N LEU A 91 31.65 -17.92 -5.27
CA LEU A 91 30.24 -17.65 -5.54
C LEU A 91 29.77 -18.14 -6.92
N ASP A 92 30.68 -18.40 -7.86
CA ASP A 92 30.30 -18.64 -9.26
C ASP A 92 29.59 -19.98 -9.45
N GLU A 93 30.01 -21.03 -8.74
CA GLU A 93 29.30 -22.31 -8.74
C GLU A 93 27.89 -22.18 -8.13
N ILE A 94 27.77 -21.39 -7.05
CA ILE A 94 26.49 -21.14 -6.39
C ILE A 94 25.56 -20.34 -7.31
N ARG A 95 26.07 -19.32 -8.00
CA ARG A 95 25.31 -18.53 -9.00
C ARG A 95 24.83 -19.42 -10.14
N ALA A 96 25.72 -20.22 -10.73
CA ALA A 96 25.35 -21.14 -11.82
C ALA A 96 24.24 -22.12 -11.41
N ARG A 97 24.27 -22.61 -10.18
CA ARG A 97 23.20 -23.47 -9.64
C ARG A 97 21.89 -22.73 -9.40
N VAL A 98 21.94 -21.46 -8.97
CA VAL A 98 20.75 -20.61 -8.83
C VAL A 98 20.14 -20.33 -10.20
N ASP A 99 20.95 -19.93 -11.18
CA ASP A 99 20.52 -19.63 -12.55
C ASP A 99 19.85 -20.86 -13.20
N ALA A 100 20.47 -22.04 -13.09
CA ALA A 100 19.91 -23.29 -13.62
C ALA A 100 18.54 -23.65 -13.01
N VAL A 101 18.29 -23.32 -11.74
CA VAL A 101 16.99 -23.55 -11.09
C VAL A 101 15.99 -22.46 -11.51
N SER A 102 16.43 -21.21 -11.62
CA SER A 102 15.58 -20.10 -12.06
C SER A 102 15.11 -20.25 -13.49
N ASP A 103 15.95 -20.75 -14.40
CA ASP A 103 15.58 -21.00 -15.81
C ASP A 103 14.62 -22.18 -15.98
N ALA A 104 14.53 -23.06 -14.97
CA ALA A 104 13.66 -24.24 -14.99
C ALA A 104 12.27 -23.99 -14.38
N LEU A 105 12.02 -22.80 -13.83
CA LEU A 105 10.76 -22.35 -13.22
C LEU A 105 10.03 -21.38 -14.17
#